data_AF-A0A7W1DYG6-F1
#
_entry.id   AF-A0A7W1DYG6-F1
#
_cell.length_a   1.000
_cell.length_b   1.000
_cell.length_c   1.000
_cell.angle_alpha   90.00
_cell.angle_beta   90.00
_cell.angle_gamma   90.00
#
_symmetry.space_group_name_H-M   'P 1'
#
loop_
_entity.id
_entity.type
_entity.pdbx_description
1 polymer ?
#
loop_
_entity_poly.entity_id
_entity_poly.type
_entity_poly.pdbx_seq_one_letter_code
_entity_poly.pdbx_strand_id
1 'polypeptide(L)'
;MDVSGATFRREQRLAIRIVVSIAAVLCLIGLPLILSGELRLRLAHELGLAPGEGLPRIAGADDLIDLLVAPVTMRDPTTGRPVRALVALYIARKDANGVTLEDLNADRQVRVPIDDYDHVAAAPDAGAVLFVKGDSSAKPEAFLVTVASGDVTPLPPGQRRPQRPGDWETPVWENIAVECNAASPGLTYLACLDPPEAAHYLAGDWEIRVQAYGDFRLQQPVYRGRGFLPIAGWTVDERALYFQNEFGIWRVDVSSDIFAGA
;
A
#
# COMPACT_ATOMS: atom_id res chain seq x y z
N MET A 1 -41.42 -60.26 17.43
CA MET A 1 -41.21 -59.28 16.36
C MET A 1 -40.62 -58.04 17.01
N ASP A 2 -39.31 -57.86 16.96
CA ASP A 2 -38.65 -56.65 17.50
C ASP A 2 -37.42 -56.29 16.66
N VAL A 3 -37.58 -56.41 15.33
CA VAL A 3 -36.52 -56.16 14.35
C VAL A 3 -36.48 -54.67 13.96
N SER A 4 -37.60 -53.95 14.09
CA SER A 4 -37.68 -52.52 13.69
C SER A 4 -37.01 -51.57 14.69
N GLY A 5 -37.01 -51.87 15.99
CA GLY A 5 -36.39 -51.02 17.00
C GLY A 5 -34.85 -51.04 16.97
N ALA A 6 -34.25 -52.15 16.51
CA ALA A 6 -32.81 -52.30 16.40
C ALA A 6 -32.23 -51.66 15.12
N THR A 7 -32.94 -51.77 13.99
CA THR A 7 -32.58 -51.04 12.75
C THR A 7 -32.76 -49.54 12.92
N PHE A 8 -33.87 -49.08 13.52
CA PHE A 8 -34.11 -47.66 13.79
C PHE A 8 -33.03 -47.05 14.71
N ARG A 9 -32.63 -47.74 15.79
CA ARG A 9 -31.51 -47.30 16.65
C ARG A 9 -30.16 -47.29 15.93
N ARG A 10 -29.96 -48.14 14.92
CA ARG A 10 -28.71 -48.21 14.14
C ARG A 10 -28.64 -47.09 13.09
N GLU A 11 -29.75 -46.81 12.41
CA GLU A 11 -29.90 -45.68 11.48
C GLU A 11 -29.79 -44.34 12.20
N GLN A 12 -30.42 -44.20 13.38
CA GLN A 12 -30.31 -43.00 14.20
C GLN A 12 -28.87 -42.73 14.66
N ARG A 13 -28.11 -43.78 15.05
CA ARG A 13 -26.68 -43.63 15.39
C ARG A 13 -25.83 -43.25 14.17
N LEU A 14 -26.16 -43.77 12.99
CA LEU A 14 -25.46 -43.44 11.75
C LEU A 14 -25.73 -41.99 11.35
N ALA A 15 -26.99 -41.54 11.41
CA ALA A 15 -27.38 -40.17 11.14
C ALA A 15 -26.72 -39.18 12.14
N ILE A 16 -26.71 -39.50 13.44
CA ILE A 16 -26.03 -38.69 14.45
C ILE A 16 -24.54 -38.61 14.13
N ARG A 17 -23.88 -39.71 13.76
CA ARG A 17 -22.46 -39.69 13.37
C ARG A 17 -22.22 -38.81 12.15
N ILE A 18 -23.06 -38.90 11.12
CA ILE A 18 -22.94 -38.05 9.93
C ILE A 18 -23.10 -36.57 10.30
N VAL A 19 -24.12 -36.22 11.08
CA VAL A 19 -24.35 -34.83 11.52
C VAL A 19 -23.19 -34.33 12.36
N VAL A 20 -22.69 -35.13 13.31
CA VAL A 20 -21.53 -34.77 14.14
C VAL A 20 -20.26 -34.65 13.29
N SER A 21 -20.05 -35.52 12.31
CA SER A 21 -18.91 -35.41 11.39
C SER A 21 -18.99 -34.17 10.52
N ILE A 22 -20.17 -33.84 9.97
CA ILE A 22 -20.39 -32.61 9.21
C ILE A 22 -20.17 -31.39 10.11
N ALA A 23 -20.73 -31.38 11.32
CA ALA A 23 -20.54 -30.30 12.28
C ALA A 23 -19.06 -30.16 12.69
N ALA A 24 -18.34 -31.27 12.87
CA ALA A 24 -16.91 -31.25 13.18
C ALA A 24 -16.09 -30.70 12.02
N VAL A 25 -16.41 -31.05 10.77
CA VAL A 25 -15.75 -30.50 9.57
C VAL A 25 -16.07 -29.00 9.42
N LEU A 26 -17.33 -28.60 9.59
CA LEU A 26 -17.73 -27.19 9.58
C LEU A 26 -17.05 -26.40 10.70
N CYS A 27 -16.86 -26.98 11.88
CA CYS A 27 -16.10 -26.35 12.95
C CYS A 27 -14.60 -26.29 12.63
N LEU A 28 -14.00 -27.36 12.12
CA LEU A 28 -12.56 -27.44 11.87
C LEU A 28 -12.12 -26.57 10.69
N ILE A 29 -12.96 -26.40 9.67
CA ILE A 29 -12.63 -25.61 8.47
C ILE A 29 -13.32 -24.25 8.52
N GLY A 30 -14.60 -24.23 8.88
CA GLY A 30 -15.41 -23.02 8.92
C GLY A 30 -15.02 -22.06 10.04
N LEU A 31 -14.71 -22.51 11.28
CA LEU A 31 -14.26 -21.56 12.31
C LEU A 31 -12.95 -20.87 11.94
N PRO A 32 -11.87 -21.56 11.52
CA PRO A 32 -10.62 -20.88 11.16
C PRO A 32 -10.81 -19.90 10.00
N LEU A 33 -11.63 -20.24 9.01
CA LEU A 33 -12.02 -19.32 7.95
C LEU A 33 -12.76 -18.11 8.51
N ILE A 34 -13.79 -18.28 9.34
CA ILE A 34 -14.56 -17.16 9.90
C ILE A 34 -13.69 -16.28 10.81
N LEU A 35 -12.80 -16.88 11.60
CA LEU A 35 -12.00 -16.19 12.61
C LEU A 35 -10.71 -15.58 12.05
N SER A 36 -10.13 -16.16 11.00
CA SER A 36 -8.90 -15.63 10.38
C SER A 36 -9.21 -14.93 9.05
N GLY A 37 -9.28 -13.60 9.10
CA GLY A 37 -9.36 -12.78 7.88
C GLY A 37 -8.11 -12.89 6.98
N GLU A 38 -6.95 -13.17 7.56
CA GLU A 38 -5.71 -13.35 6.80
C GLU A 38 -5.76 -14.63 5.98
N LEU A 39 -6.20 -15.74 6.58
CA LEU A 39 -6.38 -17.01 5.86
C LEU A 39 -7.43 -16.87 4.75
N ARG A 40 -8.52 -16.13 5.01
CA ARG A 40 -9.55 -15.85 4.00
C ARG A 40 -9.01 -15.03 2.82
N LEU A 41 -8.32 -13.92 3.09
CA LEU A 41 -7.73 -13.09 2.04
C LEU A 41 -6.71 -13.88 1.23
N ARG A 42 -5.84 -14.64 1.90
CA ARG A 42 -4.87 -15.51 1.25
C ARG A 42 -5.52 -16.53 0.33
N LEU A 43 -6.53 -17.25 0.81
CA LEU A 43 -7.28 -18.21 -0.02
C LEU A 43 -8.03 -17.51 -1.15
N ALA A 44 -8.55 -16.30 -0.92
CA ALA A 44 -9.20 -15.52 -1.96
C ALA A 44 -8.21 -15.13 -3.07
N HIS A 45 -6.96 -14.78 -2.74
CA HIS A 45 -5.91 -14.59 -3.75
C HIS A 45 -5.58 -15.89 -4.46
N GLU A 46 -5.29 -16.98 -3.73
CA GLU A 46 -4.92 -18.29 -4.31
C GLU A 46 -6.03 -18.89 -5.20
N LEU A 47 -7.30 -18.51 -4.98
CA LEU A 47 -8.45 -18.94 -5.78
C LEU A 47 -8.85 -17.93 -6.86
N GLY A 48 -8.12 -16.83 -7.03
CA GLY A 48 -8.43 -15.76 -8.00
C GLY A 48 -9.71 -14.97 -7.68
N LEU A 49 -10.22 -15.04 -6.46
CA LEU A 49 -11.40 -14.32 -5.97
C LEU A 49 -11.06 -12.90 -5.45
N ALA A 50 -9.79 -12.63 -5.18
CA ALA A 50 -9.28 -11.32 -4.80
C ALA A 50 -8.08 -10.93 -5.69
N PRO A 51 -8.05 -9.70 -6.22
CA PRO A 51 -6.97 -9.22 -7.07
C PRO A 51 -5.66 -9.10 -6.28
N GLY A 52 -4.51 -9.17 -6.96
CA GLY A 52 -3.20 -8.98 -6.34
C GLY A 52 -2.35 -10.24 -6.21
N GLU A 53 -2.90 -11.41 -6.55
CA GLU A 53 -2.11 -12.64 -6.67
C GLU A 53 -1.02 -12.45 -7.74
N GLY A 54 0.22 -12.78 -7.41
CA GLY A 54 1.34 -12.73 -8.36
C GLY A 54 1.93 -11.33 -8.61
N LEU A 55 1.44 -10.29 -7.93
CA LEU A 55 2.09 -8.98 -8.00
C LEU A 55 3.53 -9.05 -7.46
N PRO A 56 4.48 -8.38 -8.12
CA PRO A 56 5.85 -8.27 -7.62
C PRO A 56 5.88 -7.65 -6.21
N ARG A 57 6.32 -8.45 -5.24
CA ARG A 57 6.67 -7.96 -3.91
C ARG A 57 8.13 -7.50 -3.92
N ILE A 58 8.33 -6.21 -3.68
CA ILE A 58 9.64 -5.56 -3.66
C ILE A 58 10.35 -5.79 -2.31
N ALA A 59 9.58 -5.73 -1.22
CA ALA A 59 10.05 -5.93 0.14
C ALA A 59 8.96 -6.60 0.99
N GLY A 60 9.35 -7.38 1.99
CA GLY A 60 8.46 -7.94 3.01
C GLY A 60 8.27 -7.03 4.23
N ALA A 61 7.44 -7.46 5.18
CA ALA A 61 7.11 -6.70 6.39
C ALA A 61 8.30 -6.49 7.34
N ASP A 62 9.23 -7.45 7.40
CA ASP A 62 10.37 -7.43 8.32
C ASP A 62 11.58 -6.68 7.76
N ASP A 63 11.51 -6.25 6.51
CA ASP A 63 12.55 -5.46 5.89
C ASP A 63 12.42 -4.02 6.41
N LEU A 64 13.49 -3.44 7.00
CA LEU A 64 13.52 -2.04 7.46
C LEU A 64 13.48 -1.07 6.27
N ILE A 65 12.36 -1.04 5.57
CA ILE A 65 12.17 -0.41 4.27
C ILE A 65 10.86 0.39 4.27
N ASP A 66 10.94 1.64 3.80
CA ASP A 66 9.79 2.53 3.66
C ASP A 66 9.64 3.00 2.21
N LEU A 67 8.39 3.06 1.74
CA LEU A 67 8.01 3.72 0.50
C LEU A 67 7.79 5.21 0.77
N LEU A 68 8.56 6.06 0.09
CA LEU A 68 8.43 7.51 0.20
C LEU A 68 7.57 8.04 -0.93
N VAL A 69 6.35 8.44 -0.59
CA VAL A 69 5.39 9.07 -1.51
C VAL A 69 5.23 10.55 -1.16
N ALA A 70 5.41 11.43 -2.14
CA ALA A 70 5.21 12.86 -1.96
C ALA A 70 3.93 13.33 -2.68
N PRO A 71 3.07 14.11 -2.01
CA PRO A 71 1.96 14.79 -2.67
C PRO A 71 2.50 15.94 -3.51
N VAL A 72 2.02 16.08 -4.74
CA VAL A 72 2.31 17.23 -5.62
C VAL A 72 0.99 17.84 -6.05
N THR A 73 0.87 19.16 -5.89
CA THR A 73 -0.28 19.89 -6.45
C THR A 73 0.02 20.28 -7.88
N MET A 74 -0.75 19.73 -8.81
CA MET A 74 -0.69 20.01 -10.22
C MET A 74 -1.91 20.81 -10.66
N ARG A 75 -1.86 21.38 -11.87
CA ARG A 75 -3.05 21.95 -12.52
C ARG A 75 -3.53 20.98 -13.60
N ASP A 76 -4.82 20.66 -13.53
CA ASP A 76 -5.49 19.95 -14.63
C ASP A 76 -5.43 20.81 -15.90
N PRO A 77 -4.90 20.29 -17.02
CA PRO A 77 -4.75 21.07 -18.25
C PRO A 77 -6.10 21.41 -18.91
N THR A 78 -7.15 20.62 -18.63
CA THR A 78 -8.49 20.79 -19.19
C THR A 78 -9.33 21.74 -18.33
N THR A 79 -9.33 21.55 -17.01
CA THR A 79 -10.21 22.30 -16.11
C THR A 79 -9.53 23.45 -15.38
N GLY A 80 -8.19 23.50 -15.39
CA GLY A 80 -7.38 24.49 -14.68
C GLY A 80 -7.41 24.36 -13.14
N ARG A 81 -8.16 23.38 -12.62
CA ARG A 81 -8.32 23.14 -11.18
C ARG A 81 -7.05 22.50 -10.59
N PRO A 82 -6.72 22.80 -9.33
CA PRO A 82 -5.67 22.08 -8.63
C PRO A 82 -6.09 20.61 -8.47
N VAL A 83 -5.17 19.70 -8.81
CA VAL A 83 -5.31 18.26 -8.64
C VAL A 83 -4.13 17.77 -7.83
N ARG A 84 -4.41 16.88 -6.90
CA ARG A 84 -3.39 16.25 -6.09
C ARG A 84 -2.88 15.00 -6.79
N ALA A 85 -1.59 14.98 -7.11
CA ALA A 85 -0.89 13.77 -7.53
C ALA A 85 -0.10 13.17 -6.37
N LEU A 86 0.02 11.85 -6.32
CA LEU A 86 0.87 11.14 -5.37
C LEU A 86 2.05 10.52 -6.12
N VAL A 87 3.24 11.05 -5.91
CA VAL A 87 4.47 10.62 -6.61
C VAL A 87 5.25 9.69 -5.71
N ALA A 88 5.46 8.45 -6.14
CA ALA A 88 6.39 7.54 -5.48
C ALA A 88 7.82 7.95 -5.84
N LEU A 89 8.57 8.46 -4.87
CA LEU A 89 9.91 9.00 -5.09
C LEU A 89 10.99 7.95 -4.87
N TYR A 90 10.97 7.32 -3.70
CA TYR A 90 12.05 6.42 -3.26
C TYR A 90 11.50 5.20 -2.52
N ILE A 91 12.28 4.12 -2.57
CA ILE A 91 12.25 3.07 -1.55
C ILE A 91 13.47 3.30 -0.65
N ALA A 92 13.22 3.67 0.61
CA ALA A 92 14.26 3.90 1.59
C ALA A 92 14.54 2.60 2.36
N ARG A 93 15.77 2.10 2.30
CA ARG A 93 16.26 0.94 3.08
C ARG A 93 17.21 1.42 4.16
N LYS A 94 16.91 1.06 5.41
CA LYS A 94 17.73 1.35 6.58
C LYS A 94 18.66 0.18 6.85
N ASP A 95 19.95 0.43 6.95
CA ASP A 95 20.94 -0.57 7.36
C ASP A 95 21.98 0.00 8.34
N ALA A 96 22.85 -0.86 8.87
CA ALA A 96 23.85 -0.48 9.87
C ALA A 96 24.85 0.59 9.41
N ASN A 97 24.95 0.82 8.10
CA ASN A 97 25.86 1.78 7.49
C ASN A 97 25.13 3.03 6.96
N GLY A 98 23.81 3.12 7.12
CA GLY A 98 23.03 4.30 6.76
C GLY A 98 21.71 3.97 6.05
N VAL A 99 21.06 5.03 5.57
CA VAL A 99 19.86 4.96 4.75
C VAL A 99 20.26 5.01 3.28
N THR A 100 19.85 3.99 2.53
CA THR A 100 19.98 3.94 1.08
C THR A 100 18.62 4.16 0.45
N LEU A 101 18.52 5.10 -0.47
CA LEU A 101 17.31 5.41 -1.23
C LEU A 101 17.47 4.83 -2.64
N GLU A 102 16.60 3.90 -3.01
CA GLU A 102 16.40 3.48 -4.39
C GLU A 102 15.44 4.44 -5.06
N ASP A 103 15.90 5.13 -6.10
CA ASP A 103 15.09 6.10 -6.84
C ASP A 103 14.13 5.38 -7.78
N LEU A 104 12.83 5.65 -7.63
CA LEU A 104 11.80 5.00 -8.44
C LEU A 104 11.59 5.67 -9.81
N ASN A 105 12.20 6.83 -10.03
CA ASN A 105 12.05 7.64 -11.24
C ASN A 105 13.37 7.86 -11.98
N ALA A 106 14.47 7.32 -11.45
CA ALA A 106 15.79 7.34 -12.06
C ALA A 106 16.53 6.04 -11.74
N ASP A 107 17.37 5.55 -12.65
CA ASP A 107 18.18 4.35 -12.40
C ASP A 107 19.41 4.69 -11.54
N ARG A 108 19.19 4.97 -10.25
CA ARG A 108 20.25 5.32 -9.29
C ARG A 108 19.87 4.97 -7.85
N GLN A 109 20.90 4.96 -7.00
CA GLN A 109 20.75 4.90 -5.55
C GLN A 109 21.41 6.13 -4.91
N VAL A 110 20.78 6.66 -3.87
CA VAL A 110 21.26 7.80 -3.10
C VAL A 110 21.53 7.36 -1.67
N ARG A 111 22.69 7.70 -1.13
CA ARG A 111 23.05 7.35 0.25
C ARG A 111 22.93 8.56 1.15
N VAL A 112 22.04 8.50 2.13
CA VAL A 112 21.91 9.52 3.16
C VAL A 112 22.75 9.09 4.37
N PRO A 113 23.69 9.92 4.85
CA PRO A 113 24.60 9.55 5.93
C PRO A 113 23.93 9.69 7.30
N ILE A 114 22.77 9.06 7.45
CA ILE A 114 22.03 8.80 8.69
C ILE A 114 21.69 7.32 8.74
N ASP A 115 21.76 6.72 9.91
CA ASP A 115 21.39 5.32 10.20
C ASP A 115 19.88 5.12 10.34
N ASP A 116 19.14 6.15 10.77
CA ASP A 116 17.68 6.14 10.89
C ASP A 116 17.10 7.57 10.77
N TYR A 117 15.78 7.68 10.69
CA TYR A 117 15.03 8.93 10.70
C TYR A 117 13.72 8.78 11.47
N ASP A 118 13.36 9.84 12.20
CA ASP A 118 12.06 9.95 12.90
C ASP A 118 11.03 10.69 12.05
N HIS A 119 11.49 11.56 11.14
CA HIS A 119 10.64 12.43 10.36
C HIS A 119 11.14 12.55 8.92
N VAL A 120 10.19 12.49 7.98
CA VAL A 120 10.43 12.67 6.54
C VAL A 120 9.40 13.64 6.00
N ALA A 121 9.86 14.72 5.35
CA ALA A 121 9.02 15.71 4.69
C ALA A 121 9.49 15.93 3.25
N ALA A 122 8.62 16.43 2.37
CA ALA A 122 8.95 16.73 0.99
C ALA A 122 8.61 18.18 0.65
N ALA A 123 9.38 18.75 -0.28
CA ALA A 123 9.02 20.04 -0.87
C ALA A 123 7.64 19.95 -1.55
N PRO A 124 6.87 21.05 -1.65
CA PRO A 124 5.53 21.03 -2.28
C PRO A 124 5.50 20.58 -3.75
N ASP A 125 6.64 20.69 -4.44
CA ASP A 125 6.84 20.25 -5.83
C ASP A 125 7.50 18.86 -5.92
N ALA A 126 7.69 18.19 -4.77
CA ALA A 126 8.47 16.96 -4.63
C ALA A 126 9.91 17.05 -5.18
N GLY A 127 10.48 18.25 -5.34
CA GLY A 127 11.83 18.45 -5.86
C GLY A 127 12.94 18.16 -4.84
N ALA A 128 12.59 18.03 -3.56
CA ALA A 128 13.52 17.67 -2.49
C ALA A 128 12.80 16.93 -1.36
N VAL A 129 13.52 16.04 -0.68
CA VAL A 129 13.05 15.28 0.49
C VAL A 129 13.97 15.56 1.67
N LEU A 130 13.39 15.90 2.80
CA LEU A 130 14.06 16.15 4.07
C LEU A 130 13.94 14.90 4.94
N PHE A 131 15.07 14.44 5.47
CA PHE A 131 15.15 13.40 6.49
C PHE A 131 15.67 13.99 7.79
N VAL A 132 15.01 13.71 8.91
CA VAL A 132 15.40 14.21 10.23
C VAL A 132 15.50 13.06 11.23
N LYS A 133 16.63 12.97 11.92
CA LYS A 133 16.88 12.07 13.05
C LYS A 133 16.94 12.87 14.35
N GLY A 134 16.35 12.31 15.40
CA GLY A 134 16.21 12.97 16.69
C GLY A 134 15.28 14.17 16.57
N ASP A 135 14.10 14.02 15.95
CA ASP A 135 13.20 15.15 15.73
C ASP A 135 12.71 15.78 17.05
N SER A 136 12.75 15.06 18.16
CA SER A 136 12.50 15.63 19.50
C SER A 136 13.76 16.14 20.21
N SER A 137 14.96 15.92 19.66
CA SER A 137 16.26 16.28 20.24
C SER A 137 16.56 17.78 20.13
N ALA A 138 17.40 18.29 21.05
CA ALA A 138 17.97 19.64 20.95
C ALA A 138 19.03 19.77 19.84
N LYS A 139 19.55 18.64 19.34
CA LYS A 139 20.52 18.58 18.24
C LYS A 139 20.07 17.52 17.22
N PRO A 140 18.99 17.80 16.46
CA PRO A 140 18.56 16.95 15.38
C PRO A 140 19.64 16.94 14.28
N GLU A 141 19.77 15.78 13.64
CA GLU A 141 20.54 15.62 12.41
C GLU A 141 19.55 15.64 11.24
N ALA A 142 19.74 16.54 10.28
CA ALA A 142 18.81 16.69 9.18
C ALA A 142 19.55 16.78 7.85
N PHE A 143 19.03 16.08 6.84
CA PHE A 143 19.61 15.97 5.52
C PHE A 143 18.55 16.24 4.46
N LEU A 144 18.88 17.11 3.52
CA LEU A 144 18.06 17.41 2.36
C LEU A 144 18.61 16.65 1.15
N VAL A 145 17.77 15.82 0.55
CA VAL A 145 18.05 15.11 -0.69
C VAL A 145 17.38 15.85 -1.84
N THR A 146 18.15 16.28 -2.83
CA THR A 146 17.60 16.91 -4.04
C THR A 146 17.18 15.81 -5.01
N VAL A 147 15.89 15.78 -5.38
CA VAL A 147 15.32 14.67 -6.16
C VAL A 147 15.88 14.64 -7.57
N ALA A 148 16.12 15.77 -8.23
CA ALA A 148 16.63 15.77 -9.59
C ALA A 148 18.06 15.19 -9.72
N SER A 149 18.96 15.54 -8.79
CA SER A 149 20.38 15.17 -8.87
C SER A 149 20.76 13.98 -7.99
N GLY A 150 20.01 13.71 -6.92
CA GLY A 150 20.40 12.78 -5.86
C GLY A 150 21.41 13.38 -4.87
N ASP A 151 21.67 14.69 -4.92
CA ASP A 151 22.60 15.33 -4.01
C ASP A 151 22.06 15.36 -2.58
N VAL A 152 22.92 15.01 -1.63
CA VAL A 152 22.60 15.00 -0.21
C VAL A 152 23.33 16.14 0.49
N THR A 153 22.56 17.03 1.12
CA THR A 153 23.10 18.21 1.82
C THR A 153 22.72 18.18 3.29
N PRO A 154 23.69 18.15 4.22
CA PRO A 154 23.39 18.30 5.64
C PRO A 154 22.86 19.72 5.91
N LEU A 155 21.86 19.82 6.79
CA LEU A 155 21.45 21.10 7.33
C LEU A 155 22.43 21.54 8.44
N PRO A 156 22.55 22.85 8.70
CA PRO A 156 23.28 23.37 9.86
C PRO A 156 22.86 22.70 11.18
N PRO A 157 23.79 22.49 12.13
CA PRO A 157 23.49 21.84 13.40
C PRO A 157 22.32 22.50 14.14
N GLY A 158 21.36 21.70 14.59
CA GLY A 158 20.17 22.18 15.30
C GLY A 158 19.03 22.64 14.40
N GLN A 159 19.23 22.70 13.08
CA GLN A 159 18.20 23.12 12.13
C GLN A 159 17.37 21.92 11.66
N ARG A 160 16.04 22.06 11.73
CA ARG A 160 15.07 21.01 11.33
C ARG A 160 14.40 21.26 9.99
N ARG A 161 14.61 22.44 9.39
CA ARG A 161 13.92 22.85 8.17
C ARG A 161 14.90 23.53 7.24
N PRO A 162 14.91 23.21 5.94
CA PRO A 162 15.76 23.90 5.00
C PRO A 162 15.33 25.36 4.86
N GLN A 163 16.25 26.22 4.42
CA GLN A 163 15.93 27.62 4.07
C GLN A 163 15.27 27.70 2.69
N ARG A 164 14.16 26.98 2.50
CA ARG A 164 13.39 26.93 1.25
C ARG A 164 11.89 26.96 1.55
N PRO A 165 11.06 27.60 0.72
CA PRO A 165 9.61 27.60 0.89
C PRO A 165 9.05 26.18 0.89
N GLY A 166 8.09 25.91 1.76
CA GLY A 166 7.43 24.61 1.87
C GLY A 166 6.95 24.32 3.27
N ASP A 167 6.06 23.34 3.37
CA ASP A 167 5.73 22.71 4.64
C ASP A 167 6.71 21.57 4.89
N TRP A 168 7.56 21.75 5.89
CA TRP A 168 8.57 20.78 6.31
C TRP A 168 8.22 20.15 7.66
N GLU A 169 7.08 20.55 8.24
CA GLU A 169 6.59 20.07 9.52
C GLU A 169 5.66 18.87 9.33
N THR A 170 4.80 18.92 8.31
CA THR A 170 3.91 17.80 8.01
C THR A 170 4.69 16.67 7.34
N PRO A 171 4.74 15.48 7.94
CA PRO A 171 5.44 14.36 7.35
C PRO A 171 4.76 13.88 6.06
N VAL A 172 5.54 13.24 5.19
CA VAL A 172 5.04 12.72 3.91
C VAL A 172 3.88 11.74 4.08
N TRP A 173 3.86 10.97 5.18
CA TRP A 173 2.81 9.98 5.44
C TRP A 173 1.47 10.62 5.85
N GLU A 174 1.47 11.74 6.58
CA GLU A 174 0.23 12.44 7.00
C GLU A 174 -0.52 13.03 5.82
N ASN A 175 0.21 13.29 4.74
CA ASN A 175 -0.38 13.81 3.54
C ASN A 175 -1.14 12.75 2.75
N ILE A 176 -1.05 11.47 3.06
CA ILE A 176 -1.66 10.45 2.22
C ILE A 176 -3.13 10.32 2.60
N ALA A 177 -4.00 10.88 1.75
CA ALA A 177 -5.45 10.86 1.98
C ALA A 177 -6.07 9.59 1.41
N VAL A 178 -7.02 9.04 2.17
CA VAL A 178 -7.84 7.88 1.82
C VAL A 178 -9.01 8.38 0.99
N GLU A 179 -8.90 8.34 -0.33
CA GLU A 179 -9.99 8.70 -1.26
C GLU A 179 -9.58 8.37 -2.71
N CYS A 180 -10.55 8.35 -3.63
CA CYS A 180 -10.32 8.33 -5.08
C CYS A 180 -9.73 9.66 -5.59
N ASN A 181 -8.58 10.06 -5.06
CA ASN A 181 -7.95 11.35 -5.35
C ASN A 181 -6.43 11.25 -5.58
N ALA A 182 -5.87 10.04 -5.58
CA ALA A 182 -4.46 9.81 -5.85
C ALA A 182 -4.17 9.76 -7.35
N ALA A 183 -4.11 10.94 -7.98
CA ALA A 183 -3.81 11.05 -9.40
C ALA A 183 -2.35 10.72 -9.73
N SER A 184 -2.15 10.18 -10.93
CA SER A 184 -0.82 10.00 -11.50
C SER A 184 -0.28 11.34 -12.08
N PRO A 185 1.06 11.52 -12.21
CA PRO A 185 1.66 12.82 -12.56
C PRO A 185 1.35 13.36 -13.97
N GLY A 186 0.90 12.51 -14.89
CA GLY A 186 0.39 12.87 -16.21
C GLY A 186 -1.14 13.01 -16.27
N LEU A 187 -1.83 12.78 -15.14
CA LEU A 187 -3.29 12.71 -15.04
C LEU A 187 -3.89 11.68 -16.02
N THR A 188 -3.24 10.54 -16.17
CA THR A 188 -3.76 9.40 -16.95
C THR A 188 -4.61 8.47 -16.08
N TYR A 189 -4.23 8.30 -14.82
CA TYR A 189 -4.84 7.36 -13.90
C TYR A 189 -5.16 8.00 -12.54
N LEU A 190 -6.09 7.37 -11.82
CA LEU A 190 -6.39 7.59 -10.41
C LEU A 190 -6.22 6.28 -9.66
N ALA A 191 -5.50 6.29 -8.54
CA ALA A 191 -5.55 5.22 -7.58
C ALA A 191 -6.71 5.50 -6.59
N CYS A 192 -7.62 4.55 -6.50
CA CYS A 192 -8.76 4.57 -5.60
C CYS A 192 -8.50 3.59 -4.47
N LEU A 193 -8.43 4.12 -3.24
CA LEU A 193 -8.35 3.34 -2.02
C LEU A 193 -9.75 3.24 -1.43
N ASP A 194 -10.41 2.11 -1.63
CA ASP A 194 -11.81 1.90 -1.24
C ASP A 194 -11.91 0.89 -0.08
N PRO A 195 -12.52 1.25 1.07
CA PRO A 195 -12.93 0.26 2.05
C PRO A 195 -14.02 -0.66 1.44
N PRO A 196 -13.89 -2.00 1.54
CA PRO A 196 -14.76 -2.93 0.87
C PRO A 196 -16.12 -2.89 1.55
N GLU A 197 -17.19 -2.87 0.75
CA GLU A 197 -18.54 -2.95 1.28
C GLU A 197 -18.76 -4.26 2.08
N ALA A 198 -19.79 -4.30 2.92
CA ALA A 198 -20.06 -5.44 3.81
C ALA A 198 -20.15 -6.81 3.09
N ALA A 199 -20.52 -6.84 1.80
CA ALA A 199 -20.52 -8.05 0.98
C ALA A 199 -19.10 -8.57 0.62
N HIS A 200 -18.09 -7.69 0.64
CA HIS A 200 -16.70 -7.95 0.29
C HIS A 200 -15.78 -8.18 1.51
N TYR A 201 -16.27 -7.90 2.73
CA TYR A 201 -15.55 -8.07 4.00
C TYR A 201 -15.02 -9.50 4.24
N LEU A 202 -15.57 -10.49 3.54
CA LEU A 202 -15.09 -11.87 3.61
C LEU A 202 -13.70 -12.06 2.99
N ALA A 203 -13.19 -11.11 2.21
CA ALA A 203 -11.96 -11.26 1.44
C ALA A 203 -11.02 -10.03 1.52
N GLY A 204 -11.10 -9.19 2.55
CA GLY A 204 -10.21 -8.04 2.76
C GLY A 204 -10.87 -6.88 3.50
N ASP A 205 -10.06 -5.93 3.99
CA ASP A 205 -10.49 -4.69 4.67
C ASP A 205 -10.34 -3.44 3.78
N TRP A 206 -9.70 -3.55 2.62
CA TRP A 206 -9.54 -2.48 1.61
C TRP A 206 -9.16 -3.04 0.24
N GLU A 207 -9.45 -2.29 -0.82
CA GLU A 207 -9.09 -2.61 -2.20
C GLU A 207 -8.46 -1.38 -2.87
N ILE A 208 -7.38 -1.61 -3.63
CA ILE A 208 -6.84 -0.63 -4.58
C ILE A 208 -7.48 -0.89 -5.94
N ARG A 209 -8.07 0.15 -6.50
CA ARG A 209 -8.52 0.19 -7.89
C ARG A 209 -7.72 1.21 -8.67
N VAL A 210 -7.33 0.86 -9.89
CA VAL A 210 -6.83 1.82 -10.87
C VAL A 210 -8.01 2.25 -11.73
N GLN A 211 -8.22 3.56 -11.85
CA GLN A 211 -9.27 4.16 -12.67
C GLN A 211 -8.63 5.04 -13.74
N ALA A 212 -9.22 5.10 -14.93
CA ALA A 212 -8.86 6.10 -15.92
C ALA A 212 -9.22 7.50 -15.40
N TYR A 213 -8.29 8.45 -15.52
CA TYR A 213 -8.54 9.82 -15.12
C TYR A 213 -9.65 10.43 -16.01
N GLY A 214 -10.67 11.01 -15.37
CA GLY A 214 -11.82 11.60 -16.06
C GLY A 214 -12.93 10.61 -16.49
N ASP A 215 -12.75 9.30 -16.34
CA ASP A 215 -13.79 8.29 -16.60
C ASP A 215 -13.91 7.29 -15.45
N PHE A 216 -14.92 7.48 -14.60
CA PHE A 216 -15.19 6.62 -13.44
C PHE A 216 -15.73 5.23 -13.80
N ARG A 217 -16.12 5.00 -15.06
CA ARG A 217 -16.60 3.70 -15.52
C ARG A 217 -15.46 2.77 -15.88
N LEU A 218 -14.31 3.31 -16.27
CA LEU A 218 -13.11 2.56 -16.59
C LEU A 218 -12.27 2.40 -15.33
N GLN A 219 -12.53 1.35 -14.57
CA GLN A 219 -11.79 1.00 -13.36
C GLN A 219 -11.49 -0.49 -13.30
N GLN A 220 -10.33 -0.84 -12.77
CA GLN A 220 -9.87 -2.21 -12.59
C GLN A 220 -9.36 -2.39 -11.15
N PRO A 221 -9.87 -3.37 -10.40
CA PRO A 221 -9.29 -3.74 -9.11
C PRO A 221 -7.93 -4.41 -9.32
N VAL A 222 -6.89 -3.93 -8.63
CA VAL A 222 -5.49 -4.38 -8.82
C VAL A 222 -4.92 -5.09 -7.60
N TYR A 223 -5.39 -4.76 -6.40
CA TYR A 223 -4.96 -5.43 -5.17
C TYR A 223 -6.03 -5.33 -4.10
N ARG A 224 -6.15 -6.38 -3.30
CA ARG A 224 -6.99 -6.37 -2.10
C ARG A 224 -6.15 -6.72 -0.89
N GLY A 225 -6.32 -5.95 0.17
CA GLY A 225 -5.54 -6.08 1.39
C GLY A 225 -6.41 -6.14 2.64
N ARG A 226 -5.74 -6.26 3.79
CA ARG A 226 -6.34 -6.25 5.12
C ARG A 226 -5.64 -5.18 5.96
N GLY A 227 -6.19 -4.84 7.12
CA GLY A 227 -5.48 -4.04 8.12
C GLY A 227 -5.39 -2.57 7.74
N PHE A 228 -4.18 -2.03 7.78
CA PHE A 228 -3.96 -0.60 7.55
C PHE A 228 -4.09 -0.29 6.06
N LEU A 229 -4.75 0.83 5.76
CA LEU A 229 -4.80 1.32 4.39
C LEU A 229 -3.39 1.62 3.89
N PRO A 230 -3.08 1.23 2.64
CA PRO A 230 -1.72 1.32 2.15
C PRO A 230 -1.38 2.77 1.79
N ILE A 231 -0.10 3.07 1.87
CA ILE A 231 0.49 4.24 1.23
C ILE A 231 0.71 3.89 -0.24
N ALA A 232 0.18 4.66 -1.18
CA ALA A 232 0.31 4.40 -2.61
C ALA A 232 0.77 5.63 -3.39
N GLY A 233 1.62 5.43 -4.41
CA GLY A 233 2.15 6.49 -5.24
C GLY A 233 2.59 5.99 -6.62
N TRP A 234 2.51 6.89 -7.60
CA TRP A 234 2.81 6.62 -9.00
C TRP A 234 4.24 6.98 -9.35
N THR A 235 4.86 6.23 -10.26
CA THR A 235 6.06 6.70 -10.96
C THR A 235 5.72 7.86 -11.90
N VAL A 236 6.69 8.72 -12.17
CA VAL A 236 6.55 9.91 -13.03
C VAL A 236 6.19 9.53 -14.48
N ASP A 237 6.65 8.38 -14.95
CA ASP A 237 6.31 7.84 -16.28
C ASP A 237 4.95 7.11 -16.32
N GLU A 238 4.26 7.03 -15.19
CA GLU A 238 2.94 6.41 -15.01
C GLU A 238 2.88 4.92 -15.36
N ARG A 239 4.04 4.24 -15.41
CA ARG A 239 4.12 2.81 -15.73
C ARG A 239 3.95 1.92 -14.52
N ALA A 240 4.09 2.45 -13.32
CA ALA A 240 3.95 1.68 -12.10
C ALA A 240 3.24 2.45 -10.98
N LEU A 241 2.40 1.73 -10.26
CA LEU A 241 1.87 2.14 -8.96
C LEU A 241 2.58 1.32 -7.89
N TYR A 242 3.28 1.99 -7.00
CA TYR A 242 3.88 1.38 -5.81
C TYR A 242 2.96 1.58 -4.63
N PHE A 243 2.88 0.58 -3.76
CA PHE A 243 2.20 0.75 -2.49
C PHE A 243 2.87 -0.03 -1.36
N GLN A 244 2.75 0.48 -0.14
CA GLN A 244 3.22 -0.14 1.08
C GLN A 244 2.04 -0.44 1.99
N ASN A 245 1.92 -1.68 2.45
CA ASN A 245 1.01 -2.12 3.50
C ASN A 245 1.78 -2.81 4.64
N GLU A 246 1.08 -3.36 5.62
CA GLU A 246 1.72 -4.07 6.74
C GLU A 246 2.51 -5.32 6.33
N PHE A 247 2.32 -5.82 5.10
CA PHE A 247 2.99 -7.01 4.58
C PHE A 247 4.21 -6.69 3.71
N GLY A 248 4.48 -5.41 3.44
CA GLY A 248 5.64 -4.94 2.72
C GLY A 248 5.31 -3.98 1.58
N ILE A 249 6.22 -3.88 0.61
CA ILE A 249 6.12 -2.98 -0.55
C ILE A 249 5.85 -3.80 -1.80
N TRP A 250 4.89 -3.34 -2.59
CA TRP A 250 4.38 -3.99 -3.77
C TRP A 250 4.43 -3.04 -4.96
N ARG A 251 4.50 -3.62 -6.16
CA ARG A 251 4.45 -2.90 -7.43
C ARG A 251 3.33 -3.45 -8.31
N VAL A 252 2.53 -2.55 -8.86
CA VAL A 252 1.57 -2.84 -9.92
C VAL A 252 2.10 -2.21 -11.20
N ASP A 253 2.35 -3.03 -12.23
CA ASP A 253 2.63 -2.52 -13.57
C ASP A 253 1.33 -2.05 -14.22
N VAL A 254 1.32 -0.81 -14.69
CA VAL A 254 0.16 -0.16 -15.31
C VAL A 254 0.48 0.14 -16.77
N SER A 255 -0.44 -0.25 -17.64
CA SER A 255 -0.37 -0.03 -19.09
C SER A 255 -1.71 0.44 -19.63
N SER A 256 -1.74 0.86 -20.89
CA SER A 256 -2.98 1.20 -21.59
C SER A 256 -4.01 0.07 -21.60
N ASP A 257 -3.54 -1.17 -21.47
CA ASP A 257 -4.34 -2.37 -21.62
C ASP A 257 -4.87 -2.87 -20.28
N ILE A 258 -4.62 -2.15 -19.18
CA ILE A 258 -5.10 -2.52 -17.84
C ILE A 258 -6.64 -2.63 -17.78
N PHE A 259 -7.35 -1.95 -18.68
CA PHE A 259 -8.80 -1.99 -18.81
C PHE A 259 -9.31 -2.96 -19.89
N ALA A 260 -8.44 -3.70 -20.59
CA ALA A 260 -8.84 -4.54 -21.71
C ALA A 260 -9.73 -5.74 -21.32
N GLY A 261 -9.86 -6.02 -20.02
CA GLY A 261 -10.76 -7.04 -19.46
C GLY A 261 -11.88 -6.50 -18.56
N ALA A 262 -12.05 -5.17 -18.48
CA ALA A 262 -13.08 -4.51 -17.67
C ALA A 262 -14.44 -4.45 -18.38
#